data_AF-A0A419JHF3-F1
#
_entry.id   AF-A0A419JHF3-F1
#
_cell.length_a   1.000
_cell.length_b   1.000
_cell.length_c   1.000
_cell.angle_alpha   90.00
_cell.angle_beta   90.00
_cell.angle_gamma   90.00
#
_symmetry.space_group_name_H-M   'P 1'
#
loop_
_entity.id
_entity.type
_entity.pdbx_description
1 polymer ?
#
loop_
_entity_poly.entity_id
_entity_poly.type
_entity_poly.pdbx_seq_one_letter_code
_entity_poly.pdbx_strand_id
1 'polypeptide(L)'
;MVYYGEVSPTEYENQPGHFLPTPPLPDGWWKDVDWIQVKDHEPTSYELLFDFYVNMIVPNPKCTIVSSRFPPRSILIETWHPERGLEYNRFMISPGGIREGAPDPGSGVEVDSIFRIDYYDLVKILLGEKRPTDPICDNGRINEIYGGPAFRGNLTAMIDFKDIIMLAHGKRWKTECDDDLGKEVRAMMWPDGHP
;
A
#
# COMPACT_ATOMS: atom_id res chain seq x y z
N MET A 1 -19.31 30.79 -9.06
CA MET A 1 -20.13 29.58 -9.24
C MET A 1 -19.47 28.79 -10.36
N VAL A 2 -18.68 27.77 -10.03
CA VAL A 2 -17.93 26.98 -11.02
C VAL A 2 -18.80 25.79 -11.39
N TYR A 3 -19.21 25.73 -12.65
CA TYR A 3 -19.95 24.60 -13.21
C TYR A 3 -18.98 23.44 -13.45
N TYR A 4 -19.16 22.32 -12.74
CA TYR A 4 -18.57 21.05 -13.13
C TYR A 4 -19.48 20.45 -14.20
N GLY A 5 -19.04 20.45 -15.46
CA GLY A 5 -19.72 19.71 -16.52
C GLY A 5 -19.63 18.21 -16.23
N GLU A 6 -20.73 17.49 -16.45
CA GLU A 6 -20.72 16.02 -16.44
C GLU A 6 -19.76 15.53 -17.52
N VAL A 7 -18.64 14.94 -17.10
CA VAL A 7 -17.69 14.33 -18.01
C VAL A 7 -18.26 12.95 -18.36
N SER A 8 -18.78 12.81 -19.57
CA SER A 8 -19.23 11.52 -20.08
C SER A 8 -18.05 10.55 -20.20
N PRO A 9 -18.19 9.28 -19.76
CA PRO A 9 -17.20 8.21 -19.91
C PRO A 9 -16.57 8.19 -21.29
N THR A 10 -15.23 8.18 -21.36
CA THR A 10 -14.53 8.05 -22.66
C THR A 10 -14.60 6.61 -23.18
N GLU A 11 -14.43 6.39 -24.48
CA GLU A 11 -14.44 5.06 -25.12
C GLU A 11 -13.44 4.05 -24.50
N TYR A 12 -12.45 4.53 -23.73
CA TYR A 12 -11.53 3.70 -22.94
C TYR A 12 -12.24 2.95 -21.79
N GLU A 13 -13.28 3.55 -21.20
CA GLU A 13 -14.05 2.97 -20.09
C GLU A 13 -14.99 1.84 -20.53
N ASN A 14 -15.22 1.68 -21.84
CA ASN A 14 -16.19 0.72 -22.39
C ASN A 14 -15.56 -0.54 -23.01
N GLN A 15 -14.26 -0.78 -22.85
CA GLN A 15 -13.62 -1.99 -23.39
C GLN A 15 -13.90 -3.24 -22.53
N PRO A 16 -14.48 -4.32 -23.10
CA PRO A 16 -14.73 -5.55 -22.37
C PRO A 16 -13.40 -6.27 -22.12
N GLY A 17 -12.88 -6.15 -20.89
CA GLY A 17 -11.64 -6.82 -20.46
C GLY A 17 -10.80 -6.07 -19.41
N HIS A 18 -11.11 -4.82 -19.09
CA HIS A 18 -10.24 -3.97 -18.25
C HIS A 18 -10.63 -3.80 -16.78
N PHE A 19 -11.63 -4.55 -16.28
CA PHE A 19 -12.35 -4.14 -15.06
C PHE A 19 -12.60 -5.26 -14.04
N LEU A 20 -11.75 -6.29 -14.00
CA LEU A 20 -11.94 -7.41 -13.08
C LEU A 20 -11.03 -7.29 -11.86
N PRO A 21 -11.53 -7.69 -10.66
CA PRO A 21 -10.69 -7.83 -9.47
C PRO A 21 -9.49 -8.72 -9.77
N THR A 22 -8.38 -8.48 -9.08
CA THR A 22 -7.23 -9.38 -9.20
C THR A 22 -7.68 -10.80 -8.85
N PRO A 23 -7.46 -11.78 -9.75
CA PRO A 23 -7.97 -13.12 -9.52
C PRO A 23 -7.32 -13.72 -8.27
N PRO A 24 -8.08 -14.54 -7.51
CA PRO A 24 -7.53 -15.27 -6.38
C PRO A 24 -6.28 -16.05 -6.75
N LEU A 25 -5.33 -16.10 -5.82
CA LEU A 25 -4.17 -16.98 -5.94
C LEU A 25 -4.58 -18.44 -5.69
N PRO A 26 -3.77 -19.41 -6.16
CA PRO A 26 -4.02 -20.82 -5.87
C PRO A 26 -4.11 -21.09 -4.37
N ASP A 27 -4.97 -22.02 -3.97
CA ASP A 27 -5.08 -22.43 -2.56
C ASP A 27 -3.72 -22.89 -2.01
N GLY A 28 -3.39 -22.45 -0.80
CA GLY A 28 -2.13 -22.74 -0.15
C GLY A 28 -0.92 -21.91 -0.61
N TRP A 29 -1.08 -20.89 -1.47
CA TRP A 29 0.04 -20.07 -1.98
C TRP A 29 0.95 -19.51 -0.88
N TRP A 30 0.40 -19.18 0.28
CA TRP A 30 1.12 -18.59 1.42
C TRP A 30 2.06 -19.58 2.11
N LYS A 31 1.86 -20.89 1.90
CA LYS A 31 2.68 -21.94 2.53
C LYS A 31 4.11 -21.91 2.00
N ASP A 32 4.27 -21.57 0.72
CA ASP A 32 5.55 -21.55 0.02
C ASP A 32 6.31 -20.23 0.18
N VAL A 33 5.76 -19.26 0.91
CA VAL A 33 6.39 -17.96 1.15
C VAL A 33 7.10 -17.95 2.50
N ASP A 34 8.44 -17.84 2.48
CA ASP A 34 9.29 -18.00 3.66
C ASP A 34 9.04 -16.98 4.79
N TRP A 35 8.66 -15.75 4.45
CA TRP A 35 8.48 -14.69 5.44
C TRP A 35 7.08 -14.69 6.09
N ILE A 36 6.13 -15.46 5.54
CA ILE A 36 4.80 -15.65 6.14
C ILE A 36 4.89 -16.75 7.19
N GLN A 37 4.44 -16.50 8.41
CA GLN A 37 4.46 -17.44 9.53
C GLN A 37 3.18 -18.27 9.64
N VAL A 38 2.03 -17.68 9.28
CA VAL A 38 0.75 -18.40 9.23
C VAL A 38 0.79 -19.44 8.11
N LYS A 39 0.47 -20.70 8.41
CA LYS A 39 0.55 -21.83 7.44
C LYS A 39 -0.69 -22.70 7.39
N ASP A 40 -1.59 -22.58 8.36
CA ASP A 40 -2.79 -23.39 8.52
C ASP A 40 -4.00 -22.85 7.73
N HIS A 41 -4.06 -21.55 7.47
CA HIS A 41 -5.13 -20.89 6.71
C HIS A 41 -4.59 -19.72 5.88
N GLU A 42 -5.40 -19.22 4.94
CA GLU A 42 -5.02 -18.03 4.14
C GLU A 42 -4.91 -16.81 5.07
N PRO A 43 -3.74 -16.14 5.14
CA PRO A 43 -3.53 -15.06 6.10
C PRO A 43 -4.53 -13.93 5.88
N THR A 44 -5.00 -13.31 6.95
CA THR A 44 -5.70 -12.03 6.89
C THR A 44 -4.74 -10.94 6.41
N SER A 45 -5.27 -9.81 5.93
CA SER A 45 -4.43 -8.64 5.61
C SER A 45 -3.63 -8.15 6.82
N TYR A 46 -4.16 -8.30 8.05
CA TYR A 46 -3.42 -8.03 9.27
C TYR A 46 -2.21 -8.95 9.44
N GLU A 47 -2.42 -10.28 9.41
CA GLU A 47 -1.35 -11.26 9.56
C GLU A 47 -0.28 -11.09 8.49
N LEU A 48 -0.71 -10.86 7.25
CA LEU A 48 0.18 -10.64 6.12
C LEU A 48 1.04 -9.38 6.31
N LEU A 49 0.44 -8.25 6.72
CA LEU A 49 1.17 -7.01 6.99
C LEU A 49 2.07 -7.14 8.22
N PHE A 50 1.62 -7.84 9.25
CA PHE A 50 2.38 -8.07 10.47
C PHE A 50 3.62 -8.94 10.20
N ASP A 51 3.44 -10.07 9.53
CA ASP A 51 4.54 -10.96 9.14
C ASP A 51 5.51 -10.26 8.21
N PHE A 52 5.01 -9.49 7.23
CA PHE A 52 5.88 -8.69 6.37
C PHE A 52 6.68 -7.67 7.19
N TYR A 53 6.03 -6.97 8.12
CA TYR A 53 6.70 -5.99 8.96
C TYR A 53 7.79 -6.63 9.83
N VAL A 54 7.48 -7.71 10.54
CA VAL A 54 8.40 -8.37 11.48
C VAL A 54 9.52 -9.13 10.77
N ASN A 55 9.24 -9.76 9.62
CA ASN A 55 10.20 -10.65 8.96
C ASN A 55 10.93 -10.00 7.78
N MET A 56 10.38 -8.95 7.16
CA MET A 56 11.00 -8.28 6.01
C MET A 56 11.50 -6.86 6.33
N ILE A 57 10.74 -6.07 7.11
CA ILE A 57 11.09 -4.67 7.40
C ILE A 57 12.03 -4.56 8.60
N VAL A 58 11.64 -5.08 9.76
CA VAL A 58 12.41 -4.96 11.01
C VAL A 58 13.83 -5.53 10.91
N PRO A 59 14.06 -6.71 10.28
CA PRO A 59 15.41 -7.28 10.19
C PRO A 59 16.29 -6.54 9.16
N ASN A 60 15.71 -5.68 8.32
CA ASN A 60 16.43 -4.96 7.29
C ASN A 60 16.93 -3.60 7.81
N PRO A 61 18.25 -3.42 8.05
CA PRO A 61 18.78 -2.19 8.63
C PRO A 61 18.55 -0.97 7.73
N LYS A 62 18.45 -1.16 6.41
CA LYS A 62 18.15 -0.06 5.48
C LYS A 62 16.73 0.46 5.68
N CYS A 63 15.76 -0.44 5.88
CA CYS A 63 14.38 -0.04 6.16
C CYS A 63 14.31 0.77 7.46
N THR A 64 15.03 0.36 8.50
CA THR A 64 15.09 1.09 9.76
C THR A 64 15.69 2.49 9.58
N ILE A 65 16.84 2.62 8.92
CA ILE A 65 17.51 3.91 8.68
C ILE A 65 16.64 4.85 7.84
N VAL A 66 15.96 4.33 6.84
CA VAL A 66 15.10 5.13 5.96
C VAL A 66 13.83 5.55 6.69
N SER A 67 13.16 4.62 7.39
CA SER A 67 11.95 4.92 8.17
C SER A 67 12.19 5.96 9.26
N SER A 68 13.38 6.00 9.88
CA SER A 68 13.72 6.99 10.91
C SER A 68 13.89 8.42 10.36
N ARG A 69 14.03 8.58 9.04
CA ARG A 69 14.10 9.89 8.38
C ARG A 69 12.73 10.44 8.02
N PHE A 70 11.71 9.59 8.03
CA PHE A 70 10.35 10.01 7.73
C PHE A 70 9.71 10.61 8.97
N PRO A 71 8.90 11.68 8.83
CA PRO A 71 8.01 12.08 9.91
C PRO A 71 7.07 10.92 10.25
N PRO A 72 6.52 10.86 11.47
CA PRO A 72 5.56 9.83 11.81
C PRO A 72 4.40 9.75 10.81
N ARG A 73 4.20 8.56 10.24
CA ARG A 73 3.12 8.28 9.28
C ARG A 73 2.23 7.16 9.79
N SER A 74 0.92 7.37 9.71
CA SER A 74 -0.10 6.34 9.91
C SER A 74 -0.96 6.21 8.65
N ILE A 75 -1.01 5.01 8.08
CA ILE A 75 -1.77 4.72 6.86
C ILE A 75 -2.84 3.71 7.21
N LEU A 76 -4.10 4.06 6.97
CA LEU A 76 -5.21 3.12 7.02
C LEU A 76 -5.24 2.36 5.69
N ILE A 77 -5.03 1.06 5.75
CA ILE A 77 -5.17 0.15 4.62
C ILE A 77 -6.56 -0.49 4.72
N GLU A 78 -7.42 -0.18 3.75
CA GLU A 78 -8.75 -0.77 3.57
C GLU A 78 -8.63 -1.90 2.55
N THR A 79 -8.60 -3.14 3.01
CA THR A 79 -8.39 -4.31 2.14
C THR A 79 -9.70 -5.05 1.93
N TRP A 80 -10.12 -5.20 0.67
CA TRP A 80 -11.27 -6.05 0.36
C TRP A 80 -10.83 -7.46 0.01
N HIS A 81 -11.28 -8.44 0.79
CA HIS A 81 -11.13 -9.86 0.54
C HIS A 81 -12.42 -10.44 -0.07
N PRO A 82 -12.37 -11.25 -1.13
CA PRO A 82 -13.57 -11.81 -1.74
C PRO A 82 -14.46 -12.61 -0.79
N GLU A 83 -13.86 -13.38 0.11
CA GLU A 83 -14.59 -14.24 1.06
C GLU A 83 -14.85 -13.60 2.44
N ARG A 84 -13.92 -12.75 2.93
CA ARG A 84 -13.98 -12.18 4.29
C ARG A 84 -14.57 -10.77 4.31
N GLY A 85 -14.68 -10.13 3.16
CA GLY A 85 -15.15 -8.75 3.06
C GLY A 85 -14.05 -7.75 3.41
N LEU A 86 -14.44 -6.64 4.03
CA LEU A 86 -13.55 -5.50 4.26
C LEU A 86 -12.76 -5.67 5.56
N GLU A 87 -11.44 -5.62 5.43
CA GLU A 87 -10.47 -5.68 6.52
C GLU A 87 -9.77 -4.33 6.65
N TYR A 88 -9.45 -3.94 7.88
CA TYR A 88 -8.85 -2.64 8.18
C TYR A 88 -7.55 -2.82 8.94
N ASN A 89 -6.50 -2.15 8.49
CA ASN A 89 -5.20 -2.18 9.15
C ASN A 89 -4.60 -0.79 9.20
N ARG A 90 -3.92 -0.47 10.29
CA ARG A 90 -3.09 0.74 10.38
C ARG A 90 -1.63 0.35 10.30
N PHE A 91 -0.99 0.79 9.23
CA PHE A 91 0.44 0.68 9.04
C PHE A 91 1.11 1.96 9.55
N MET A 92 1.96 1.82 10.57
CA MET A 92 2.74 2.92 11.12
C MET A 92 4.18 2.78 10.66
N ILE A 93 4.75 3.82 10.05
CA ILE A 93 6.12 3.78 9.53
C ILE A 93 7.13 4.14 10.61
N SER A 94 6.85 5.17 11.42
CA SER A 94 7.72 5.63 12.51
C SER A 94 6.89 6.32 13.61
N PRO A 95 6.91 5.89 14.89
CA PRO A 95 7.41 4.58 15.32
C PRO A 95 6.69 3.46 14.57
N GLY A 96 7.43 2.43 14.20
CA GLY A 96 6.92 1.41 13.31
C GLY A 96 6.01 0.39 14.01
N GLY A 97 4.98 -0.08 13.31
CA GLY A 97 4.11 -1.14 13.80
C GLY A 97 2.82 -1.30 13.00
N ILE A 98 2.14 -2.42 13.23
CA ILE A 98 0.87 -2.76 12.57
C ILE A 98 -0.21 -2.88 13.64
N ARG A 99 -1.37 -2.25 13.42
CA ARG A 99 -2.55 -2.43 14.27
C ARG A 99 -3.73 -2.86 13.43
N GLU A 100 -4.42 -3.90 13.85
CA GLU A 100 -5.70 -4.28 13.28
C GLU A 100 -6.77 -3.21 13.59
N GLY A 101 -7.73 -3.07 12.68
CA GLY A 101 -8.89 -2.20 12.82
C GLY A 101 -8.68 -0.75 12.39
N ALA A 102 -9.80 -0.09 12.10
CA ALA A 102 -9.86 1.35 11.89
C ALA A 102 -9.70 2.11 13.23
N PRO A 103 -9.43 3.43 13.20
CA PRO A 103 -9.61 4.29 14.37
C PRO A 103 -11.01 4.16 14.98
N ASP A 104 -11.08 3.97 16.31
CA ASP A 104 -12.36 3.93 17.00
C ASP A 104 -13.06 5.30 16.85
N PRO A 105 -14.39 5.34 16.64
CA PRO A 105 -15.13 6.59 16.60
C PRO A 105 -14.88 7.41 17.87
N GLY A 106 -14.42 8.66 17.71
CA GLY A 106 -14.13 9.55 18.84
C GLY A 106 -12.78 9.33 19.54
N SER A 107 -11.94 8.42 19.04
CA SER A 107 -10.58 8.19 19.60
C SER A 107 -9.60 9.36 19.39
N GLY A 108 -9.92 10.29 18.50
CA GLY A 108 -9.01 11.37 18.09
C GLY A 108 -7.78 10.87 17.32
N VAL A 109 -7.74 9.58 16.96
CA VAL A 109 -6.65 9.01 16.15
C VAL A 109 -6.91 9.35 14.68
N GLU A 110 -6.10 10.25 14.14
CA GLU A 110 -6.09 10.59 12.72
C GLU A 110 -5.08 9.75 11.96
N VAL A 111 -5.40 9.46 10.69
CA VAL A 111 -4.49 8.77 9.76
C VAL A 111 -4.05 9.75 8.68
N ASP A 112 -2.77 9.72 8.32
CA ASP A 112 -2.22 10.58 7.26
C ASP A 112 -2.86 10.27 5.90
N SER A 113 -3.19 8.99 5.67
CA SER A 113 -3.70 8.51 4.39
C SER A 113 -4.56 7.27 4.53
N ILE A 114 -5.47 7.11 3.57
CA ILE A 114 -6.29 5.91 3.39
C ILE A 114 -5.91 5.30 2.04
N PHE A 115 -5.50 4.04 2.08
CA PHE A 115 -5.18 3.24 0.92
C PHE A 115 -6.15 2.07 0.82
N ARG A 116 -7.05 2.15 -0.16
CA ARG A 116 -8.02 1.09 -0.45
C ARG A 116 -7.53 0.22 -1.58
N ILE A 117 -7.56 -1.08 -1.37
CA ILE A 117 -6.99 -2.05 -2.30
C ILE A 117 -7.71 -3.41 -2.23
N ASP A 118 -7.65 -4.16 -3.32
CA ASP A 118 -8.00 -5.58 -3.34
C ASP A 118 -6.96 -6.41 -2.55
N TYR A 119 -7.41 -7.45 -1.85
CA TYR A 119 -6.52 -8.30 -1.07
C TYR A 119 -5.39 -8.92 -1.89
N TYR A 120 -5.67 -9.44 -3.09
CA TYR A 120 -4.65 -10.08 -3.91
C TYR A 120 -3.70 -9.09 -4.57
N ASP A 121 -4.14 -7.85 -4.78
CA ASP A 121 -3.22 -6.75 -5.14
C ASP A 121 -2.29 -6.39 -3.98
N LEU A 122 -2.79 -6.35 -2.74
CA LEU A 122 -1.94 -6.20 -1.56
C LEU A 122 -0.93 -7.34 -1.44
N VAL A 123 -1.37 -8.59 -1.64
CA VAL A 123 -0.47 -9.76 -1.66
C VAL A 123 0.64 -9.58 -2.69
N LYS A 124 0.31 -9.23 -3.94
CA LYS A 124 1.30 -9.02 -5.00
C LYS A 124 2.27 -7.88 -4.68
N ILE A 125 1.81 -6.84 -4.00
CA ILE A 125 2.68 -5.77 -3.50
C ILE A 125 3.68 -6.31 -2.47
N LEU A 126 3.21 -7.08 -1.49
CA LEU A 126 4.04 -7.62 -0.41
C LEU A 126 4.91 -8.81 -0.85
N LEU A 127 4.64 -9.42 -2.00
CA LEU A 127 5.55 -10.33 -2.69
C LEU A 127 6.54 -9.59 -3.60
N GLY A 128 6.39 -8.26 -3.73
CA GLY A 128 7.22 -7.42 -4.57
C GLY A 128 6.95 -7.59 -6.07
N GLU A 129 5.85 -8.22 -6.46
CA GLU A 129 5.41 -8.43 -7.84
C GLU A 129 4.76 -7.17 -8.43
N LYS A 130 4.15 -6.33 -7.57
CA LYS A 130 3.57 -5.04 -7.92
C LYS A 130 4.16 -3.92 -7.06
N ARG A 131 4.17 -2.69 -7.58
CA ARG A 131 4.45 -1.50 -6.77
C ARG A 131 3.16 -1.06 -6.08
N PRO A 132 3.24 -0.48 -4.87
CA PRO A 132 2.05 0.04 -4.17
C PRO A 132 1.22 1.07 -4.95
N THR A 133 1.83 1.73 -5.94
CA THR A 133 1.14 2.69 -6.82
C THR A 133 0.44 2.03 -8.00
N ASP A 134 0.83 0.81 -8.40
CA ASP A 134 0.33 0.17 -9.61
C ASP A 134 -1.20 -0.05 -9.56
N PRO A 135 -1.81 -0.53 -8.47
CA PRO A 135 -3.27 -0.69 -8.41
C PRO A 135 -4.05 0.61 -8.63
N ILE A 136 -3.48 1.76 -8.25
CA ILE A 136 -4.09 3.08 -8.48
C ILE A 136 -3.96 3.47 -9.95
N CYS A 137 -2.82 3.20 -10.57
CA CYS A 137 -2.52 3.57 -11.96
C CYS A 137 -3.15 2.63 -12.99
N ASP A 138 -3.37 1.37 -12.63
CA ASP A 138 -3.92 0.33 -13.50
C ASP A 138 -5.44 0.44 -13.67
N ASN A 139 -6.08 1.49 -13.12
CA ASN A 139 -7.53 1.75 -13.15
C ASN A 139 -8.36 0.52 -12.75
N GLY A 140 -7.88 -0.25 -11.77
CA GLY A 140 -8.49 -1.50 -11.35
C GLY A 140 -9.89 -1.32 -10.73
N ARG A 141 -10.69 -2.39 -10.72
CA ARG A 141 -11.95 -2.46 -9.98
C ARG A 141 -11.81 -3.48 -8.86
N ILE A 142 -12.12 -3.08 -7.62
CA ILE A 142 -12.15 -3.97 -6.46
C ILE A 142 -13.46 -4.76 -6.49
N ASN A 143 -14.61 -4.06 -6.54
CA ASN A 143 -15.93 -4.66 -6.75
C ASN A 143 -16.98 -3.59 -7.12
N GLU A 144 -18.25 -4.00 -7.25
CA GLU A 144 -19.35 -3.10 -7.61
C GLU A 144 -19.72 -2.07 -6.52
N ILE A 145 -19.50 -2.41 -5.24
CA ILE A 145 -19.89 -1.59 -4.09
C ILE A 145 -18.83 -0.53 -3.76
N TYR A 146 -17.55 -0.91 -3.87
CA TYR A 146 -16.40 -0.11 -3.44
C TYR A 146 -15.66 0.59 -4.57
N GLY A 147 -16.02 0.30 -5.83
CA GLY A 147 -15.39 0.89 -7.01
C GLY A 147 -13.99 0.31 -7.24
N GLY A 148 -13.02 1.18 -7.50
CA GLY A 148 -11.61 0.80 -7.70
C GLY A 148 -10.71 1.05 -6.49
N PRO A 149 -9.43 0.68 -6.60
CA PRO A 149 -8.39 1.11 -5.67
C PRO A 149 -8.43 2.63 -5.49
N ALA A 150 -8.23 3.08 -4.26
CA ALA A 150 -8.30 4.49 -3.95
C ALA A 150 -7.18 4.90 -3.01
N PHE A 151 -6.63 6.07 -3.27
CA PHE A 151 -5.71 6.74 -2.38
C PHE A 151 -6.31 8.08 -1.95
N ARG A 152 -6.38 8.33 -0.64
CA ARG A 152 -6.91 9.56 -0.08
C ARG A 152 -5.96 10.08 1.00
N GLY A 153 -5.76 11.40 1.05
CA GLY A 153 -4.93 12.04 2.06
C GLY A 153 -3.53 12.38 1.56
N ASN A 154 -2.55 12.30 2.45
CA ASN A 154 -1.19 12.77 2.24
C ASN A 154 -0.37 11.85 1.31
N LEU A 155 -0.26 12.23 0.04
CA LEU A 155 0.50 11.48 -0.97
C LEU A 155 1.94 11.15 -0.55
N THR A 156 2.59 12.01 0.23
CA THR A 156 3.95 11.75 0.74
C THR A 156 3.99 10.51 1.64
N ALA A 157 2.96 10.27 2.45
CA ALA A 157 2.88 9.07 3.28
C ALA A 157 2.83 7.79 2.42
N MET A 158 2.17 7.83 1.27
CA MET A 158 2.14 6.70 0.34
C MET A 158 3.48 6.46 -0.34
N ILE A 159 4.22 7.53 -0.65
CA ILE A 159 5.58 7.44 -1.16
C ILE A 159 6.50 6.85 -0.08
N ASP A 160 6.39 7.32 1.17
CA ASP A 160 7.13 6.76 2.32
C ASP A 160 6.85 5.24 2.45
N PHE A 161 5.58 4.83 2.39
CA PHE A 161 5.19 3.43 2.44
C PHE A 161 5.77 2.62 1.28
N LYS A 162 5.63 3.13 0.06
CA LYS A 162 6.20 2.51 -1.14
C LYS A 162 7.70 2.27 -0.97
N ASP A 163 8.44 3.28 -0.52
CA ASP A 163 9.89 3.20 -0.37
C ASP A 163 10.26 2.10 0.64
N ILE A 164 9.54 1.99 1.77
CA ILE A 164 9.76 0.92 2.76
C ILE A 164 9.46 -0.47 2.18
N ILE A 165 8.32 -0.67 1.53
CA ILE A 165 7.97 -1.97 0.92
C ILE A 165 9.04 -2.38 -0.11
N MET A 166 9.47 -1.45 -0.97
CA MET A 166 10.48 -1.73 -1.99
C MET A 166 11.85 -2.05 -1.39
N LEU A 167 12.27 -1.30 -0.38
CA LEU A 167 13.52 -1.53 0.34
C LEU A 167 13.54 -2.88 1.05
N ALA A 168 12.40 -3.33 1.59
CA ALA A 168 12.25 -4.62 2.26
C ALA A 168 12.56 -5.79 1.30
N HIS A 169 12.19 -5.68 0.03
CA HIS A 169 12.54 -6.65 -1.01
C HIS A 169 13.96 -6.53 -1.56
N GLY A 170 14.78 -5.60 -1.06
CA GLY A 170 16.08 -5.28 -1.65
C GLY A 170 15.97 -4.73 -3.08
N LYS A 171 14.77 -4.37 -3.53
CA LYS A 171 14.51 -3.81 -4.85
C LYS A 171 14.68 -2.30 -4.76
N ARG A 172 15.72 -1.77 -5.40
CA ARG A 172 15.78 -0.36 -5.80
C ARG A 172 15.27 -0.33 -7.24
N TRP A 173 14.02 0.08 -7.46
CA TRP A 173 13.62 0.38 -8.83
C TRP A 173 14.36 1.64 -9.22
N LYS A 174 15.25 1.54 -10.23
CA LYS A 174 15.82 2.73 -10.87
C LYS A 174 14.65 3.60 -11.33
N THR A 175 14.35 4.65 -10.58
CA THR A 175 13.58 5.75 -11.15
C THR A 175 14.48 6.40 -12.19
N GLU A 176 13.93 6.89 -13.30
CA GLU A 176 14.71 7.65 -14.31
C GLU A 176 15.42 8.89 -13.72
N CYS A 177 15.14 9.22 -12.45
CA CYS A 177 15.78 10.26 -11.65
C CYS A 177 16.91 9.77 -10.72
N ASP A 178 17.28 8.49 -10.73
CA ASP A 178 18.52 8.05 -10.08
C ASP A 178 19.68 8.58 -10.92
N ASP A 179 20.37 9.61 -10.42
CA ASP A 179 21.62 10.05 -11.02
C ASP A 179 22.67 8.92 -10.93
N ASP A 180 23.58 8.87 -11.91
CA ASP A 180 24.68 7.89 -11.97
C ASP A 180 25.65 7.94 -10.75
N LEU A 181 25.31 8.72 -9.72
CA LEU A 181 26.04 8.91 -8.47
C LEU A 181 25.44 8.14 -7.29
N GLY A 182 24.35 7.38 -7.48
CA GLY A 182 23.79 6.51 -6.44
C GLY A 182 23.22 7.26 -5.24
N LYS A 183 23.02 8.58 -5.34
CA LYS A 183 22.39 9.39 -4.30
C LYS A 183 20.87 9.24 -4.41
N GLU A 184 20.20 9.16 -3.27
CA GLU A 184 18.73 9.18 -3.22
C GLU A 184 18.26 10.55 -3.71
N VAL A 185 17.83 10.67 -4.97
CA VAL A 185 17.13 11.86 -5.46
C VAL A 185 15.65 11.72 -5.11
N ARG A 186 15.35 11.66 -3.80
CA ARG A 186 13.98 11.89 -3.35
C ARG A 186 13.70 13.37 -3.52
N ALA A 187 12.61 13.73 -4.19
CA ALA A 187 12.09 15.08 -4.07
C ALA A 187 11.84 15.34 -2.58
N MET A 188 12.66 16.19 -1.95
CA MET A 188 12.43 16.60 -0.57
C MET A 188 11.12 17.39 -0.53
N MET A 189 10.02 16.70 -0.22
CA MET A 189 8.71 17.32 0.00
C MET A 189 8.37 17.29 1.49
N TRP A 190 9.08 18.15 2.21
CA TRP A 190 8.68 18.85 3.43
C TRP A 190 9.46 20.17 3.40
N PRO A 191 8.96 21.33 3.86
CA PRO A 191 9.70 22.57 3.64
C PRO A 191 11.03 22.48 4.37
N ASP A 192 12.12 22.53 3.60
CA ASP A 192 13.48 22.70 4.09
C ASP A 192 13.68 24.16 4.54
N GLY A 193 12.78 24.61 5.41
CA GLY A 193 12.46 26.01 5.62
C GLY A 193 11.15 26.20 6.39
N HIS A 194 11.10 25.72 7.62
CA HIS A 194 10.41 26.45 8.68
C HIS A 194 11.43 26.68 9.81
N PRO A 195 11.62 27.94 10.25
CA PRO A 195 12.53 28.28 11.34
C PRO A 195 12.12 27.68 12.70
#